data_AF-A0A640QD33-F1
#
_entry.id   AF-A0A640QD33-F1
#
_cell.length_a   1.000
_cell.length_b   1.000
_cell.length_c   1.000
_cell.angle_alpha   90.00
_cell.angle_beta   90.00
_cell.angle_gamma   90.00
#
_symmetry.space_group_name_H-M   'P 1'
#
loop_
_entity.id
_entity.type
_entity.pdbx_description
1 polymer ?
#
loop_
_entity_poly.entity_id
_entity_poly.type
_entity_poly.pdbx_seq_one_letter_code
_entity_poly.pdbx_strand_id
1 'polypeptide(L)'
;MRYSLKSVIDVANDLLSKKLQRILTDYRIPLTEMWLMLPSRHLITPAVRLIRDELKLVIENKRKRLIEASILTEQEWPASDEV
;
A
#
# COMPACT_ATOMS: atom_id res chain seq x y z
N MET A 1 17.59 2.68 20.07
CA MET A 1 16.38 1.96 19.57
C MET A 1 16.18 2.38 18.12
N ARG A 2 16.29 1.45 17.17
CA ARG A 2 16.22 1.76 15.72
C ARG A 2 14.77 1.52 15.30
N TYR A 3 13.98 2.57 15.09
CA TYR A 3 12.60 2.43 14.62
C TYR A 3 12.63 2.26 13.11
N SER A 4 12.20 1.10 12.61
CA SER A 4 11.96 0.87 11.19
C SER A 4 10.49 1.16 10.89
N LEU A 5 10.22 2.11 10.00
CA LEU A 5 8.89 2.31 9.44
C LEU A 5 8.58 1.13 8.52
N LYS A 6 7.45 0.44 8.78
CA LYS A 6 6.93 -0.60 7.88
C LYS A 6 5.85 0.01 7.01
N SER A 7 5.76 -0.43 5.76
CA SER A 7 4.67 -0.01 4.87
C SER A 7 3.34 -0.55 5.40
N VAL A 8 2.29 0.27 5.31
CA VAL A 8 0.94 -0.12 5.70
C VAL A 8 0.44 -1.30 4.85
N ILE A 9 0.91 -1.42 3.60
CA ILE A 9 0.60 -2.55 2.72
C ILE A 9 1.02 -3.88 3.35
N ASP A 10 2.21 -3.93 3.93
CA ASP A 10 2.80 -5.15 4.51
C ASP A 10 2.05 -5.57 5.77
N VAL A 11 1.66 -4.60 6.60
CA VAL A 11 1.01 -4.84 7.88
C VAL A 11 -0.51 -4.78 7.83
N ALA A 12 -1.11 -4.56 6.65
CA ALA A 12 -2.54 -4.36 6.48
C ALA A 12 -3.38 -5.48 7.11
N ASN A 13 -2.96 -6.74 6.93
CA ASN A 13 -3.67 -7.89 7.48
C ASN A 13 -3.64 -7.92 9.01
N ASP A 14 -2.51 -7.55 9.62
CA ASP A 14 -2.36 -7.51 11.08
C ASP A 14 -3.11 -6.33 11.69
N LEU A 15 -3.17 -5.20 10.99
CA LEU A 15 -3.99 -4.04 11.35
C LEU A 15 -5.48 -4.40 11.28
N LEU A 16 -5.94 -5.02 10.20
CA LEU A 16 -7.33 -5.44 10.02
C LEU A 16 -7.75 -6.54 11.02
N SER A 17 -6.83 -7.42 11.41
CA SER A 17 -7.08 -8.45 12.43
C SER A 17 -6.89 -7.98 13.88
N LYS A 18 -6.61 -6.69 14.09
CA LYS A 18 -6.35 -6.06 15.40
C LYS A 18 -5.19 -6.70 16.18
N LYS A 19 -4.30 -7.45 15.51
CA LYS A 19 -3.06 -7.97 16.10
C LYS A 19 -2.00 -6.88 16.22
N LEU A 20 -2.08 -5.87 15.35
CA LEU A 20 -1.23 -4.71 15.35
C LEU A 20 -2.09 -3.45 15.55
N GLN A 21 -1.62 -2.54 16.40
CA GLN A 21 -2.25 -1.24 16.61
C GLN A 21 -1.28 -0.14 16.20
N ARG A 22 -1.78 0.85 15.45
CA ARG A 22 -1.03 2.05 15.08
C ARG A 22 -0.95 2.98 16.30
N ILE A 23 0.27 3.31 16.72
CA ILE A 23 0.53 4.13 17.91
C ILE A 23 0.82 5.59 17.54
N LEU A 24 1.37 5.82 16.34
CA LEU A 24 1.69 7.15 15.80
C LEU A 24 0.66 7.53 14.72
N THR A 25 -0.58 7.80 15.13
CA THR A 25 -1.67 8.24 14.24
C THR A 25 -1.51 9.68 13.75
N ASP A 26 -0.91 10.55 14.55
CA ASP A 26 -0.72 11.97 14.20
C ASP A 26 0.53 12.22 13.34
N TYR A 27 1.37 11.21 13.16
CA TYR A 27 2.58 11.31 12.35
C TYR A 27 2.27 11.03 10.88
N ARG A 28 2.39 12.05 10.04
CA ARG A 28 2.26 11.93 8.58
C ARG A 28 3.58 11.46 7.97
N ILE A 29 3.56 10.25 7.44
CA ILE A 29 4.67 9.70 6.65
C ILE A 29 4.49 10.21 5.21
N PRO A 30 5.55 10.69 4.54
CA PRO A 30 5.45 11.04 3.12
C PRO A 30 5.05 9.81 2.29
N LEU A 31 4.28 10.03 1.23
CA LEU A 31 3.96 8.98 0.27
C LEU A 31 5.25 8.45 -0.35
N THR A 32 5.33 7.12 -0.46
CA THR A 32 6.47 6.42 -1.03
C THR A 32 6.04 5.68 -2.28
N GLU A 33 6.95 5.57 -3.25
CA GLU A 33 6.68 4.88 -4.50
C GLU A 33 6.98 3.38 -4.37
N MET A 34 6.20 2.57 -5.08
CA MET A 34 6.44 1.14 -5.22
C MET A 34 6.77 0.82 -6.68
N TRP A 35 7.98 0.33 -6.91
CA TRP A 35 8.47 0.00 -8.24
C TRP A 35 8.43 -1.52 -8.46
N LEU A 36 7.80 -1.94 -9.56
CA LEU A 36 7.86 -3.33 -10.01
C LEU A 36 9.16 -3.55 -10.79
N MET A 37 10.15 -4.18 -10.16
CA MET A 37 11.43 -4.49 -10.78
C MET A 37 11.30 -5.70 -11.71
N LEU A 38 11.65 -5.52 -12.99
CA LEU A 38 11.68 -6.59 -14.00
C LEU A 38 13.14 -6.93 -14.34
N PRO A 39 13.51 -8.21 -14.47
CA PRO A 39 14.89 -8.60 -14.75
C PRO A 39 15.37 -8.23 -16.16
N SER A 40 14.46 -7.82 -17.06
CA SER A 40 14.78 -7.35 -18.40
C SER A 40 13.71 -6.41 -18.94
N ARG A 41 14.11 -5.39 -19.71
CA ARG A 41 13.20 -4.45 -20.40
C ARG A 41 12.35 -5.13 -21.48
N HIS A 42 12.79 -6.27 -22.01
CA HIS A 42 12.01 -7.07 -22.97
C HIS A 42 10.80 -7.78 -22.31
N LEU A 43 10.71 -7.77 -20.98
CA LEU A 43 9.62 -8.41 -20.24
C LEU A 43 8.40 -7.52 -20.06
N ILE A 44 8.37 -6.30 -20.62
CA ILE A 44 7.14 -5.47 -20.67
C ILE A 44 6.17 -6.07 -21.70
N THR A 45 5.67 -7.25 -21.36
CA THR A 45 4.75 -8.07 -22.15
C THR A 45 3.31 -7.83 -21.66
N PRO A 46 2.28 -8.24 -22.43
CA PRO A 46 0.90 -8.21 -21.97
C PRO A 46 0.70 -8.89 -20.60
N ALA A 47 1.42 -10.00 -20.34
CA ALA A 47 1.35 -10.70 -19.06
C ALA A 47 1.84 -9.84 -17.89
N VAL A 48 2.94 -9.10 -18.06
CA VAL A 48 3.43 -8.19 -17.01
C VAL A 48 2.49 -7.01 -16.77
N ARG A 49 1.82 -6.52 -17.83
CA ARG A 49 0.76 -5.51 -17.67
C ARG A 49 -0.40 -6.05 -16.83
N LEU A 50 -0.86 -7.28 -17.09
CA LEU A 50 -1.88 -7.93 -16.28
C LEU A 50 -1.44 -8.05 -14.81
N ILE A 51 -0.20 -8.51 -14.54
CA ILE A 51 0.34 -8.60 -13.17
C ILE A 51 0.29 -7.23 -12.48
N ARG A 52 0.74 -6.17 -13.16
CA ARG A 52 0.69 -4.81 -12.61
C ARG A 52 -0.74 -4.39 -12.28
N ASP A 53 -1.68 -4.66 -13.18
CA ASP A 53 -3.08 -4.25 -13.01
C ASP A 53 -3.76 -5.04 -11.86
N GLU A 54 -3.46 -6.33 -11.73
CA GLU A 54 -3.85 -7.16 -10.58
C GLU A 54 -3.26 -6.66 -9.25
N LEU A 55 -1.97 -6.30 -9.24
CA LEU A 55 -1.32 -5.73 -8.06
C LEU A 55 -2.00 -4.43 -7.63
N LYS A 56 -2.33 -3.54 -8.58
CA LYS A 56 -3.09 -2.32 -8.30
C LYS A 56 -4.43 -2.65 -7.67
N LEU A 57 -5.17 -3.61 -8.24
CA LEU A 57 -6.49 -4.01 -7.74
C LEU A 57 -6.41 -4.56 -6.31
N VAL A 58 -5.42 -5.41 -6.02
CA VAL A 58 -5.18 -5.95 -4.67
C VAL A 58 -4.85 -4.83 -3.67
N ILE A 59 -4.01 -3.89 -4.06
CA ILE A 59 -3.62 -2.75 -3.22
C ILE A 59 -4.81 -1.83 -2.95
N GLU A 60 -5.59 -1.48 -3.98
CA GLU A 60 -6.81 -0.66 -3.83
C GLU A 60 -7.86 -1.36 -2.95
N ASN A 61 -8.03 -2.67 -3.09
CA ASN A 61 -8.93 -3.42 -2.22
C ASN A 61 -8.46 -3.41 -0.76
N LYS A 62 -7.16 -3.49 -0.50
CA LYS A 62 -6.62 -3.33 0.87
C LYS A 62 -6.84 -1.92 1.38
N ARG A 63 -6.59 -0.90 0.56
CA ARG A 63 -6.82 0.52 0.89
C ARG A 63 -8.27 0.75 1.31
N LYS A 64 -9.26 0.32 0.51
CA LYS A 64 -10.69 0.45 0.83
C LYS A 64 -11.04 -0.16 2.18
N ARG A 65 -10.60 -1.40 2.42
CA ARG A 65 -10.85 -2.10 3.70
C ARG A 65 -10.24 -1.39 4.90
N LEU A 66 -9.06 -0.78 4.75
CA LEU A 66 -8.40 -0.03 5.81
C LEU A 66 -9.10 1.30 6.11
N ILE A 67 -9.63 1.97 5.09
CA ILE A 67 -10.44 3.19 5.24
C ILE A 67 -11.79 2.86 5.88
N GLU A 68 -12.46 1.79 5.44
CA GLU A 68 -13.70 1.29 6.06
C GLU A 68 -13.51 0.95 7.54
N ALA A 69 -12.36 0.36 7.89
CA ALA A 69 -11.99 0.07 9.28
C ALA A 69 -11.60 1.32 10.09
N SER A 70 -11.63 2.52 9.49
CA SER A 70 -11.21 3.79 10.09
C SER A 70 -9.76 3.78 10.62
N ILE A 71 -8.90 2.94 10.03
CA ILE A 71 -7.47 2.83 10.39
C ILE A 71 -6.64 3.87 9.63
N LEU A 72 -7.09 4.21 8.42
CA LEU A 72 -6.50 5.22 7.55
C LEU A 72 -7.56 6.22 7.10
N THR A 73 -7.12 7.42 6.76
CA THR A 73 -7.93 8.43 6.09
C THR A 73 -7.57 8.54 4.60
N GLU A 74 -8.49 9.03 3.77
CA GLU A 74 -8.24 9.26 2.33
C GLU A 74 -7.10 10.27 2.10
N GLN A 75 -6.90 11.20 3.02
CA GLN A 75 -5.82 12.20 2.96
C GLN A 75 -4.43 11.58 3.16
N GLU A 76 -4.34 10.49 3.92
CA GLU A 76 -3.08 9.79 4.17
C GLU A 76 -2.71 8.85 3.02
N TRP A 77 -3.70 8.36 2.29
CA TRP A 77 -3.50 7.53 1.11
C TRP A 77 -4.47 7.95 0.00
N PRO A 78 -4.11 8.99 -0.77
CA PRO A 78 -4.93 9.47 -1.88
C PRO A 78 -5.06 8.41 -2.97
N ALA A 79 -6.09 8.53 -3.79
CA ALA A 79 -6.25 7.63 -4.93
C ALA A 79 -5.09 7.81 -5.90
N SER A 80 -4.72 6.76 -6.63
CA SER A 80 -3.64 6.81 -7.62
C SER A 80 -3.84 7.85 -8.72
N ASP A 81 -5.06 8.34 -8.90
CA ASP A 81 -5.45 9.27 -9.95
C ASP A 81 -5.34 10.75 -9.52
N GLU A 82 -5.02 10.99 -8.24
CA GLU A 82 -4.93 12.33 -7.62
C GLU A 82 -3.49 12.72 -7.24
N VAL A 83 -2.50 11.88 -7.53
CA VAL A 83 -1.07 12.09 -7.24
C VAL A 83 -0.29 12.38 -8.50
#